data_AF-A0A7V3PKA4-F1
#
_entry.id   AF-A0A7V3PKA4-F1
#
_cell.length_a   1.000
_cell.length_b   1.000
_cell.length_c   1.000
_cell.angle_alpha   90.00
_cell.angle_beta   90.00
_cell.angle_gamma   90.00
#
_symmetry.space_group_name_H-M   'P 1'
#
loop_
_entity.id
_entity.type
_entity.pdbx_description
1 polymer ?
#
loop_
_entity_poly.entity_id
_entity_poly.type
_entity_poly.pdbx_seq_one_letter_code
_entity_poly.pdbx_strand_id
1 'polypeptide(L)' 'MIILGIDPGTLKTGYGIIEFTNGNIKLIASGVIENKRIKSLPLRLKFIYDE' A
#
# COMPACT_ATOMS: atom_id res chain seq x y z
N MET A 1 6.88 -1.93 17.33
CA MET A 1 5.63 -2.39 16.67
C MET A 1 5.64 -1.87 15.24
N ILE A 2 5.44 -2.73 14.25
CA ILE A 2 5.33 -2.32 12.85
C ILE A 2 3.86 -2.11 12.52
N ILE A 3 3.53 -0.97 11.91
CA ILE A 3 2.17 -0.63 11.51
C ILE A 3 2.17 -0.38 10.00
N LEU A 4 1.26 -1.04 9.29
CA LEU A 4 0.99 -0.83 7.87
C LEU A 4 -0.32 -0.04 7.72
N GLY A 5 -0.25 1.15 7.16
CA GLY A 5 -1.39 1.93 6.71
C GLY A 5 -1.62 1.74 5.22
N ILE A 6 -2.88 1.57 4.82
CA ILE A 6 -3.30 1.40 3.43
C ILE A 6 -4.31 2.49 3.07
N ASP A 7 -4.09 3.17 1.94
CA ASP A 7 -5.06 4.04 1.27
C ASP A 7 -5.55 3.32 -0.01
N PRO A 8 -6.67 2.60 0.05
CA PRO A 8 -7.06 1.66 -0.99
C PRO A 8 -7.60 2.37 -2.24
N GLY A 9 -7.07 2.01 -3.41
CA GLY A 9 -7.58 2.49 -4.68
C GLY A 9 -7.30 1.52 -5.84
N THR A 10 -8.29 1.28 -6.69
CA THR A 10 -8.17 0.23 -7.72
C THR A 10 -7.16 0.54 -8.83
N LEU A 11 -6.80 1.81 -9.04
CA LEU A 11 -5.73 2.21 -9.98
C LEU A 11 -4.41 2.51 -9.26
N LYS A 12 -4.51 3.10 -8.07
CA LYS A 12 -3.39 3.49 -7.21
C LYS A 12 -3.77 3.12 -5.79
N THR A 13 -3.06 2.18 -5.19
CA THR A 13 -3.18 1.85 -3.77
C THR A 13 -1.95 2.41 -3.07
N GLY A 14 -2.15 3.37 -2.17
CA GLY A 14 -1.08 3.90 -1.34
C GLY A 14 -0.80 3.00 -0.14
N TYR A 15 0.46 2.90 0.26
CA TYR A 15 0.83 2.25 1.52
C TYR A 15 1.90 3.04 2.27
N GLY A 16 1.89 2.90 3.59
CA GLY A 16 2.90 3.46 4.48
C GLY A 16 3.21 2.49 5.62
N ILE A 17 4.48 2.29 5.90
CA ILE A 17 4.98 1.43 6.98
C ILE A 17 5.70 2.31 7.98
N ILE A 18 5.26 2.27 9.23
CA ILE A 18 5.93 2.95 10.34
C ILE A 18 6.34 1.95 11.41
N GLU A 19 7.42 2.27 12.11
CA GLU A 19 7.81 1.65 13.36
C GLU A 19 7.38 2.55 14.52
N PHE A 20 6.66 1.97 15.48
CA PHE A 20 6.31 2.59 16.75
C PHE A 20 7.04 1.91 17.90
N THR A 21 7.89 2.66 18.61
CA THR A 21 8.67 2.17 19.75
C THR A 21 8.79 3.26 20.82
N ASN A 22 8.39 2.96 22.05
CA ASN A 22 8.50 3.86 23.21
C ASN A 22 7.95 5.28 22.94
N GLY A 23 6.77 5.40 22.31
CA GLY A 23 6.17 6.68 21.99
C GLY A 23 6.74 7.39 20.75
N ASN A 24 7.81 6.88 20.16
CA ASN A 24 8.41 7.43 18.95
C ASN A 24 7.86 6.74 17.70
N ILE A 25 7.67 7.52 16.64
CA ILE A 25 7.26 7.06 15.31
C ILE A 25 8.42 7.28 14.34
N LYS A 26 8.77 6.24 13.59
CA LYS A 26 9.76 6.28 12.52
C LYS A 26 9.14 5.77 11.22
N LEU A 27 9.26 6.53 10.14
CA LEU A 27 8.90 6.06 8.80
C LEU A 27 9.90 4.98 8.36
N ILE A 28 9.40 3.81 7.99
CA ILE A 28 10.20 2.74 7.39
C ILE A 28 10.15 2.85 5.88
N ALA A 29 8.95 2.90 5.32
CA ALA A 29 8.73 2.97 3.88
C ALA A 29 7.37 3.58 3.56
N SER A 30 7.22 4.12 2.37
CA SER A 30 5.94 4.48 1.79
C SER A 30 6.00 4.34 0.28
N GLY A 31 4.85 4.11 -0.35
CA GLY A 31 4.80 3.88 -1.78
C GLY A 31 3.38 3.83 -2.33
N VAL A 32 3.30 3.60 -3.62
CA VAL A 32 2.04 3.45 -4.36
C VAL A 32 2.15 2.24 -5.28
N ILE A 33 1.21 1.31 -5.15
CA ILE A 33 1.00 0.22 -6.11
C ILE A 33 0.17 0.78 -7.26
N GLU A 34 0.74 0.86 -8.46
CA GLU A 34 0.11 1.48 -9.63
C GLU A 34 -0.24 0.46 -10.72
N ASN A 35 -1.54 0.30 -10.99
CA ASN A 35 -2.05 -0.51 -12.08
C ASN A 35 -1.95 0.26 -13.41
N LYS A 36 -0.85 0.11 -14.14
CA LYS A 36 -0.74 0.72 -15.49
C LYS A 36 -1.52 -0.10 -16.51
N ARG A 37 -2.58 0.49 -17.07
CA ARG A 37 -3.29 0.01 -18.28
C ARG A 37 -4.14 -1.27 -18.16
N ILE A 38 -4.38 -1.79 -16.95
CA ILE A 38 -5.33 -2.90 -16.74
C ILE A 38 -6.77 -2.37 -16.74
N LYS A 39 -7.55 -2.74 -17.76
CA LYS A 39 -8.93 -2.23 -17.92
C LYS A 39 -9.94 -2.89 -16.98
N SER A 40 -9.82 -4.18 -16.73
CA SER A 40 -10.82 -4.92 -15.95
C SER A 40 -10.59 -4.79 -14.44
N LEU A 41 -11.65 -4.55 -13.67
CA LEU A 41 -11.59 -4.49 -12.21
C LEU A 41 -11.04 -5.78 -11.54
N PRO A 42 -11.45 -7.00 -11.93
CA PRO A 42 -10.93 -8.22 -11.29
C PRO A 42 -9.42 -8.37 -11.40
N LEU A 43 -8.86 -8.08 -12.59
CA LEU A 43 -7.40 -8.12 -12.79
C LEU A 43 -6.67 -7.03 -11.98
N ARG A 44 -7.26 -5.85 -11.78
CA ARG A 44 -6.66 -4.80 -10.93
C ARG A 44 -6.60 -5.21 -9.47
N LEU A 45 -7.66 -5.87 -8.97
CA LEU A 45 -7.70 -6.40 -7.62
C LEU A 45 -6.71 -7.55 -7.43
N LYS A 46 -6.59 -8.44 -8.43
CA LYS A 46 -5.57 -9.49 -8.42
C LYS A 46 -4.15 -8.91 -8.40
N PHE A 47 -3.88 -7.89 -9.21
CA PHE A 47 -2.57 -7.23 -9.20
C PHE A 47 -2.25 -6.61 -7.84
N ILE A 48 -3.19 -5.91 -7.20
CA ILE A 48 -3.00 -5.37 -5.84
C ILE A 48 -2.76 -6.48 -4.81
N TYR A 49 -3.30 -7.68 -5.02
CA TYR A 49 -3.10 -8.81 -4.11
C TYR A 49 -1.75 -9.51 -4.31
N ASP A 50 -1.23 -9.54 -5.54
CA ASP A 50 0.02 -10.23 -5.86
C ASP A 50 1.28 -9.41 -5.52
N GLU A 51 1.17 -8.08 -5.39
CA GLU A 51 2.23 -7.13 -4.98
C GLU A 51 2.34 -6.98 -3.46
#